data_AF-U6SKE4-F1
#
_entry.id   AF-U6SKE4-F1
#
_cell.length_a   1.000
_cell.length_b   1.000
_cell.length_c   1.000
_cell.angle_alpha   90.00
_cell.angle_beta   90.00
_cell.angle_gamma   90.00
#
_symmetry.space_group_name_H-M   'P 1'
#
loop_
_entity.id
_entity.type
_entity.pdbx_description
1 polymer ?
#
loop_
_entity_poly.entity_id
_entity_poly.type
_entity_poly.pdbx_seq_one_letter_code
_entity_poly.pdbx_strand_id
1 'polypeptide(L)' 'MYRKWKFSLISLAILFQILTIIFAFINITWAFINLALYILSFIAVLIVFIIERKKEKEEEIDYDDSDY' A
#
# COMPACT_ATOMS: atom_id res chain seq x y z
N MET A 1 15.74 -1.94 0.42
CA MET A 1 15.08 -0.91 1.26
C MET A 1 13.55 -0.94 1.18
N TYR A 2 12.96 -1.25 0.01
CA TYR A 2 11.50 -1.26 -0.24
C TYR A 2 10.66 -2.21 0.63
N ARG A 3 11.19 -3.38 1.06
CA ARG A 3 10.47 -4.31 1.95
C ARG A 3 9.97 -3.65 3.25
N LYS A 4 10.75 -2.73 3.84
CA LYS A 4 10.37 -2.04 5.09
C LYS A 4 9.22 -1.06 4.85
N TRP A 5 9.29 -0.29 3.77
CA TRP A 5 8.25 0.68 3.39
C TRP A 5 6.93 0.00 3.04
N LYS A 6 6.97 -1.12 2.31
CA LYS A 6 5.80 -1.98 2.07
C LYS A 6 5.15 -2.43 3.37
N PHE A 7 5.93 -2.98 4.30
CA PHE A 7 5.41 -3.47 5.57
C PHE A 7 4.80 -2.35 6.41
N SER A 8 5.44 -1.18 6.45
CA SER A 8 4.90 0.00 7.12
C SER A 8 3.60 0.48 6.50
N LEU A 9 3.49 0.54 5.17
CA LEU A 9 2.27 0.95 4.47
C LEU A 9 1.12 -0.04 4.66
N ILE A 10 1.41 -1.35 4.59
CA ILE A 10 0.40 -2.39 4.84
C ILE A 10 -0.06 -2.36 6.29
N SER A 11 0.86 -2.23 7.25
CA SER A 11 0.54 -2.11 8.67
C SER A 11 -0.33 -0.87 8.94
N LEU A 12 -0.01 0.25 8.28
CA LEU A 12 -0.79 1.49 8.38
C LEU A 12 -2.20 1.32 7.79
N ALA A 13 -2.34 0.65 6.64
CA ALA A 13 -3.63 0.35 6.04
C ALA A 13 -4.50 -0.54 6.95
N ILE A 14 -3.90 -1.58 7.55
CA ILE A 14 -4.58 -2.46 8.52
C ILE A 14 -5.02 -1.67 9.75
N LEU A 15 -4.18 -0.76 10.26
CA LEU A 15 -4.54 0.13 11.37
C LEU A 15 -5.78 0.96 11.01
N PHE A 16 -5.77 1.67 9.87
CA PHE A 16 -6.93 2.45 9.44
C PHE A 16 -8.19 1.60 9.25
N GLN A 17 -8.05 0.36 8.79
CA GLN A 17 -9.17 -0.57 8.68
C GLN A 17 -9.78 -0.89 10.06
N ILE A 18 -8.95 -1.23 11.04
CA ILE A 18 -9.39 -1.53 12.42
C ILE A 18 -10.02 -0.30 13.05
N LEU A 19 -9.39 0.87 12.92
CA LEU A 19 -9.91 2.15 13.40
C LEU A 19 -11.27 2.47 12.77
N THR A 20 -11.45 2.22 11.47
CA THR A 20 -12.74 2.42 10.78
C THR A 20 -13.84 1.55 11.39
N ILE A 21 -13.56 0.27 11.68
CA ILE A 21 -14.52 -0.64 12.30
C ILE A 21 -14.87 -0.16 13.72
N ILE A 22 -13.87 0.24 14.52
CA ILE A 22 -14.10 0.75 15.89
C ILE A 22 -14.95 2.03 15.84
N PHE A 23 -14.59 2.98 14.98
CA PHE A 23 -15.32 4.24 14.87
C PHE A 23 -16.72 4.07 14.28
N ALA A 24 -16.98 3.03 13.48
CA ALA A 24 -18.32 2.73 12.98
C ALA A 24 -19.35 2.52 14.10
N PHE A 25 -18.93 2.03 15.27
CA PHE A 25 -19.80 1.84 16.44
C PHE A 25 -19.89 3.07 17.36
N ILE A 26 -18.95 4.02 17.25
CA ILE A 26 -18.90 5.20 18.13
C ILE A 26 -19.50 6.41 17.43
N ASN A 27 -19.05 6.72 16.21
CA ASN A 27 -19.46 7.91 15.48
C ASN A 27 -19.25 7.72 13.97
N ILE A 28 -20.37 7.72 13.24
CA ILE A 28 -20.38 7.43 11.81
C ILE A 28 -19.62 8.47 10.97
N THR A 29 -19.57 9.74 11.41
CA THR A 29 -18.81 10.79 10.72
C THR A 29 -17.31 10.49 10.77
N TRP A 30 -16.79 10.10 11.94
CA TRP A 30 -15.40 9.68 12.07
C TRP A 30 -15.11 8.38 11.33
N ALA A 31 -16.08 7.47 11.27
CA ALA A 31 -15.96 6.25 10.48
C ALA A 31 -15.78 6.55 8.98
N PHE A 32 -16.56 7.47 8.41
CA PHE A 32 -16.41 7.88 7.00
C PHE A 32 -15.06 8.52 6.70
N ILE A 33 -14.55 9.38 7.60
CA ILE A 33 -13.22 9.98 7.45
C ILE A 33 -12.13 8.91 7.46
N ASN A 34 -12.19 7.98 8.42
CA ASN A 34 -11.23 6.88 8.51
C ASN A 34 -11.33 5.93 7.30
N LEU A 35 -12.55 5.69 6.79
CA LEU A 35 -12.78 4.89 5.60
C LEU A 35 -12.16 5.54 4.35
N ALA A 36 -12.28 6.86 4.19
CA ALA A 36 -11.63 7.58 3.10
C ALA A 36 -10.10 7.48 3.19
N LEU A 37 -9.53 7.64 4.39
CA LEU A 37 -8.09 7.47 4.65
C LEU A 37 -7.62 6.03 4.37
N TYR A 38 -8.42 5.03 4.76
CA TYR A 38 -8.15 3.63 4.47
C TYR A 38 -8.07 3.38 2.96
N ILE A 39 -9.05 3.85 2.18
CA ILE A 39 -9.05 3.73 0.72
C ILE A 39 -7.81 4.41 0.12
N LEU A 40 -7.46 5.61 0.61
CA LEU A 40 -6.28 6.33 0.13
C LEU A 40 -4.98 5.56 0.40
N SER A 41 -4.84 4.99 1.61
CA SER A 41 -3.70 4.17 2.00
C SER A 41 -3.62 2.87 1.18
N PHE A 42 -4.77 2.25 0.89
CA PHE A 42 -4.85 1.06 0.06
C PHE A 42 -4.39 1.33 -1.38
N ILE A 43 -4.80 2.46 -1.97
CA ILE A 43 -4.34 2.90 -3.29
C ILE A 43 -2.81 3.10 -3.28
N ALA A 44 -2.26 3.72 -2.24
CA ALA A 44 -0.80 3.90 -2.11
C ALA A 44 -0.06 2.55 -2.07
N VAL A 45 -0.60 1.56 -1.35
CA VAL A 45 -0.04 0.19 -1.33
C VAL A 45 -0.06 -0.43 -2.73
N LEU A 46 -1.15 -0.28 -3.48
CA LEU A 46 -1.25 -0.78 -4.85
C LEU A 46 -0.22 -0.13 -5.78
N ILE A 47 -0.05 1.19 -5.71
CA ILE A 47 0.94 1.92 -6.52
C ILE A 47 2.35 1.40 -6.24
N VAL A 48 2.73 1.27 -4.96
CA VAL A 48 4.04 0.72 -4.57
C VAL A 48 4.22 -0.69 -5.14
N PHE A 49 3.18 -1.52 -5.08
CA PHE A 49 3.23 -2.88 -5.61
C PHE A 49 3.41 -2.90 -7.13
N ILE A 50 2.72 -2.02 -7.87
CA ILE A 50 2.85 -1.90 -9.32
C ILE A 50 4.25 -1.41 -9.71
N ILE A 51 4.80 -0.42 -9.01
CA ILE A 51 6.14 0.11 -9.27
C ILE A 51 7.19 -0.98 -9.07
N GLU A 52 7.11 -1.75 -7.98
CA GLU A 52 8.03 -2.88 -7.77
C GLU A 52 7.87 -3.97 -8.83
N ARG A 53 6.66 -4.32 -9.24
CA ARG A 53 6.44 -5.28 -10.33
C ARG A 53 6.98 -4.80 -11.67
N LYS A 54 6.98 -3.48 -11.92
CA LYS A 54 7.64 -2.90 -13.09
C LYS A 54 9.16 -2.96 -12.98
N LYS A 55 9.70 -2.60 -11.82
CA LYS A 55 11.15 -2.61 -11.59
C LYS A 55 11.75 -4.01 -11.67
N GLU A 56 11.08 -5.03 -11.11
CA GLU A 56 11.50 -6.44 -11.25
C GLU A 56 11.59 -6.86 -12.72
N LYS A 57 10.64 -6.44 -13.56
CA LYS A 57 10.66 -6.73 -14.99
C LYS A 57 11.75 -5.98 -15.75
N GLU A 58 12.08 -4.77 -15.31
CA GLU A 58 13.13 -3.95 -15.91
C GLU A 58 14.52 -4.49 -15.57
N GLU A 59 14.74 -4.92 -14.32
CA GLU A 59 15.96 -5.65 -13.92
C GLU A 59 16.10 -6.97 -14.69
N GLU A 60 15.02 -7.70 -14.98
CA GLU A 60 15.08 -8.93 -15.80
C GLU A 60 15.50 -8.66 -17.25
N ILE A 61 15.18 -7.50 -17.82
CA ILE A 61 15.53 -7.13 -19.21
C ILE A 61 16.97 -6.62 -19.29
N ASP A 62 17.44 -5.86 -18.29
CA ASP A 62 18.80 -5.30 -18.25
C ASP A 62 19.88 -6.39 -18.13
N TYR A 63 19.58 -7.51 -17.46
CA TYR A 63 20.48 -8.67 -17.38
C TYR A 63 20.58 -9.47 -18.69
N ASP A 64 19.57 -9.42 -19.56
CA ASP A 64 19.57 -10.13 -20.86
C ASP A 64 20.33 -9.35 -21.94
N ASP A 65 20.44 -8.03 -21.80
CA ASP A 65 21.21 -7.16 -22.72
C ASP A 65 22.70 -7.02 -22.32
N SER A 66 23.07 -7.51 -21.13
CA SER A 66 24.43 -7.49 -20.55
C SER A 66 25.31 -8.67 -21.00
N ASP A 67 24.78 -9.62 -21.78
CA ASP A 67 25.49 -10.85 -22.17
C ASP A 67 26.04 -10.83 -23.63
N TYR A 68 26.38 -9.63 -24.14
CA TYR A 68 27.18 -9.44 -25.37
C TYR A 68 28.40 -8.53 -25.16
#